data_AF-A0A1H8HNR6-F1
#
_entry.id   AF-A0A1H8HNR6-F1
#
_cell.length_a   1.000
_cell.length_b   1.000
_cell.length_c   1.000
_cell.angle_alpha   90.00
_cell.angle_beta   90.00
_cell.angle_gamma   90.00
#
_symmetry.space_group_name_H-M   'P 1'
#
loop_
_entity.id
_entity.type
_entity.pdbx_description
1 polymer ?
#
loop_
_entity_poly.entity_id
_entity_poly.type
_entity_poly.pdbx_seq_one_letter_code
_entity_poly.pdbx_strand_id
1 'polypeptide(L)'
;MKKVILFVWIVFAAHNVEAQTFAEWFQQNKTQKKYLAEQIVALQAYGMVLKKGYDIAQKGLGVIGDIKNGDFNLHSLYFSSLKAVNPEIAKYPRAADIISIQGDIQSIIDKSKSQANRSKAFSTAELHYIASVYDRLQTDCQSTLGDLDAVTTPGKFEMKDDERIRRINQLYADSQSQYRFAKDFSGSLSVLALHKANEQKDLGTIQTLYGKQ
;
A
#
# COMPACT_ATOMS: atom_id res chain seq x y z
N MET A 1 7.57 119.19 1.16
CA MET A 1 7.41 118.75 2.57
C MET A 1 6.76 117.36 2.72
N LYS A 2 5.68 117.01 1.97
CA LYS A 2 5.08 115.66 2.03
C LYS A 2 6.00 114.50 1.60
N LYS A 3 6.92 114.73 0.65
CA LYS A 3 7.88 113.70 0.16
C LYS A 3 9.03 113.39 1.14
N VAL A 4 9.36 114.33 2.04
CA VAL A 4 10.44 114.16 3.03
C VAL A 4 9.95 113.33 4.21
N ILE A 5 8.70 113.54 4.62
CA ILE A 5 8.03 112.75 5.67
C ILE A 5 7.92 111.27 5.25
N LEU A 6 7.66 111.01 3.96
CA LEU A 6 7.56 109.66 3.43
C LEU A 6 8.92 108.92 3.44
N PHE A 7 10.01 109.65 3.22
CA PHE A 7 11.37 109.10 3.27
C PHE A 7 11.80 108.75 4.70
N VAL A 8 11.43 109.59 5.68
CA VAL A 8 11.71 109.35 7.11
C VAL A 8 10.91 108.15 7.64
N TRP A 9 9.70 107.91 7.12
CA TRP A 9 8.88 106.76 7.49
C TRP A 9 9.44 105.43 6.97
N ILE A 10 10.01 105.41 5.76
CA ILE A 10 10.64 104.21 5.17
C ILE A 10 11.91 103.82 5.93
N VAL A 11 12.68 104.81 6.41
CA VAL A 11 13.91 104.55 7.17
C VAL A 11 13.60 104.04 8.59
N PHE A 12 12.49 104.46 9.20
CA PHE A 12 12.08 103.96 10.53
C PHE A 12 11.41 102.57 10.50
N ALA A 13 10.85 102.14 9.36
CA ALA A 13 10.28 100.81 9.17
C ALA A 13 11.32 99.70 8.95
N ALA A 14 12.60 100.05 8.80
CA ALA A 14 13.71 99.09 8.66
C ALA A 14 14.27 98.70 10.04
N HIS A 15 13.49 97.95 10.84
CA HIS A 15 14.03 97.27 12.01
C HIS A 15 14.26 95.78 11.69
N ASN A 16 15.52 95.36 11.89
CA ASN A 16 16.05 93.99 11.93
C ASN A 16 15.38 92.97 11.00
N VAL A 17 15.65 93.11 9.69
CA VAL A 17 15.67 91.92 8.84
C VAL A 17 16.99 91.22 9.15
N GLU A 18 16.93 90.10 9.88
CA GLU A 18 18.04 89.14 9.92
C GLU A 18 18.21 88.58 8.51
N ALA A 19 19.02 89.25 7.71
CA ALA A 19 19.44 88.74 6.42
C ALA A 19 20.24 87.46 6.69
N GLN A 20 19.75 86.34 6.16
CA GLN A 20 20.38 85.03 6.31
C GLN A 20 21.87 85.13 5.97
N THR A 21 22.71 84.69 6.90
CA THR A 21 24.16 84.76 6.78
C THR A 21 24.67 83.69 5.83
N PHE A 22 25.82 83.93 5.17
CA PHE A 22 26.48 82.93 4.31
C PHE A 22 26.80 81.64 5.09
N ALA A 23 27.05 81.76 6.41
CA ALA A 23 27.22 80.64 7.32
C ALA A 23 25.94 79.80 7.45
N GLU A 24 24.76 80.40 7.52
CA GLU A 24 23.47 79.68 7.56
C GLU A 24 23.18 78.97 6.23
N TRP A 25 23.47 79.59 5.08
CA TRP A 25 23.31 78.96 3.76
C TRP A 25 24.28 77.79 3.53
N PHE A 26 25.53 77.90 4.00
CA PHE A 26 26.53 76.84 3.88
C PHE A 26 26.37 75.72 4.93
N GLN A 27 25.88 76.04 6.13
CA GLN A 27 25.59 75.04 7.17
C GLN A 27 24.33 74.24 6.85
N GLN A 28 23.33 74.81 6.17
CA GLN A 28 22.14 74.08 5.70
C GLN A 28 22.51 72.88 4.82
N ASN A 29 23.44 73.07 3.87
CA ASN A 29 23.97 71.99 3.03
C ASN A 29 24.73 70.93 3.85
N LYS A 30 25.46 71.31 4.89
CA LYS A 30 26.16 70.38 5.79
C LYS A 30 25.18 69.57 6.65
N THR A 31 24.14 70.20 7.15
CA THR A 31 23.07 69.57 7.94
C THR A 31 22.22 68.63 7.09
N GLN A 32 21.87 69.02 5.85
CA GLN A 32 21.21 68.14 4.90
C GLN A 32 22.05 66.91 4.55
N LYS A 33 23.36 67.09 4.30
CA LYS A 33 24.29 65.96 4.09
C LYS A 33 24.36 65.03 5.30
N LYS A 34 24.34 65.57 6.53
CA LYS A 34 24.28 64.77 7.76
C LYS A 34 22.98 63.95 7.84
N TYR A 35 21.82 64.56 7.61
CA TYR A 35 20.55 63.83 7.61
C TYR A 35 20.48 62.75 6.52
N LEU A 36 20.98 63.03 5.32
CA LEU A 36 21.05 62.03 4.26
C LEU A 36 21.99 60.87 4.63
N ALA A 37 23.12 61.14 5.29
CA ALA A 37 23.99 60.10 5.80
C ALA A 37 23.31 59.23 6.88
N GLU A 38 22.58 59.85 7.82
CA GLU A 38 21.78 59.15 8.82
C GLU A 38 20.67 58.29 8.16
N GLN A 39 20.01 58.79 7.12
CA GLN A 39 19.01 58.03 6.35
C GLN A 39 19.64 56.85 5.61
N ILE A 40 20.82 57.01 5.01
CA ILE A 40 21.54 55.91 4.35
C ILE A 40 21.87 54.82 5.39
N VAL A 41 22.34 55.20 6.58
CA VAL A 41 22.61 54.25 7.67
C VAL A 41 21.33 53.53 8.11
N ALA A 42 20.21 54.25 8.27
CA ALA A 42 18.92 53.66 8.62
C ALA A 42 18.42 52.69 7.53
N LEU A 43 18.53 53.06 6.25
CA LEU A 43 18.18 52.19 5.12
C LEU A 43 19.08 50.96 5.02
N GLN A 44 20.38 51.08 5.30
CA GLN A 44 21.29 49.94 5.40
C GLN A 44 20.88 48.99 6.54
N ALA A 45 20.49 49.53 7.70
CA ALA A 45 19.98 48.73 8.81
C ALA A 45 18.68 48.00 8.45
N TYR A 46 17.73 48.68 7.80
CA TYR A 46 16.50 48.04 7.29
C TYR A 46 16.79 46.97 6.23
N GLY A 47 17.72 47.23 5.31
CA GLY A 47 18.16 46.27 4.30
C GLY A 47 18.75 45.00 4.93
N MET A 48 19.53 45.13 6.01
CA MET A 48 20.06 43.99 6.75
C MET A 48 18.95 43.16 7.42
N VAL A 49 17.97 43.80 8.06
CA VAL A 49 16.83 43.10 8.68
C VAL A 49 15.98 42.40 7.62
N LEU A 50 15.70 43.08 6.51
CA LEU A 50 14.93 42.51 5.39
C LEU A 50 15.64 41.31 4.79
N LYS A 51 16.94 41.43 4.51
CA LYS A 51 17.77 40.31 4.02
C LYS A 51 17.71 39.12 4.98
N LYS A 52 17.90 39.36 6.28
CA LYS A 52 17.79 38.32 7.31
C LYS A 52 16.41 37.68 7.35
N GLY A 53 15.34 38.46 7.19
CA GLY A 53 13.96 37.97 7.10
C GLY A 53 13.73 37.07 5.89
N TYR A 54 14.21 37.47 4.71
CA TYR A 54 14.18 36.64 3.50
C TYR A 54 15.01 35.36 3.65
N ASP A 55 16.21 35.45 4.22
CA ASP A 55 17.07 34.27 4.47
C ASP A 55 16.39 33.27 5.41
N ILE A 56 15.70 33.75 6.45
CA ILE A 56 14.92 32.90 7.37
C ILE A 56 13.74 32.25 6.65
N ALA A 57 12.97 33.02 5.88
CA ALA A 57 11.83 32.50 5.12
C ALA A 57 12.27 31.44 4.10
N GLN A 58 13.35 31.70 3.35
CA GLN A 58 13.90 30.77 2.37
C GLN A 58 14.41 29.49 3.03
N LYS A 59 15.14 29.58 4.15
CA LYS A 59 15.58 28.41 4.92
C LYS A 59 14.39 27.62 5.47
N GLY A 60 13.39 28.30 6.02
CA GLY A 60 12.18 27.67 6.54
C GLY A 60 11.41 26.92 5.46
N LEU A 61 11.22 27.51 4.28
CA LEU A 61 10.61 26.85 3.13
C LEU A 61 11.42 25.63 2.65
N GLY A 62 12.75 25.72 2.68
CA GLY A 62 13.64 24.58 2.38
C GLY A 62 13.42 23.42 3.36
N VAL A 63 13.45 23.70 4.67
CA VAL A 63 13.22 22.68 5.72
C VAL A 63 11.83 22.05 5.59
N ILE A 64 10.78 22.83 5.32
CA ILE A 64 9.43 22.29 5.09
C ILE A 64 9.41 21.38 3.85
N GLY A 65 10.11 21.79 2.78
CA GLY A 65 10.28 20.97 1.58
C GLY A 65 10.96 19.64 1.87
N ASP A 66 12.05 19.65 2.64
CA ASP A 66 12.80 18.46 3.02
C ASP A 66 11.97 17.51 3.90
N ILE A 67 11.25 18.04 4.89
CA ILE A 67 10.34 17.26 5.74
C ILE A 67 9.23 16.61 4.91
N LYS A 68 8.58 17.40 4.04
CA LYS A 68 7.52 16.91 3.15
C LYS A 68 8.01 15.78 2.25
N ASN A 69 9.18 15.94 1.64
CA ASN A 69 9.76 14.95 0.74
C ASN A 69 10.17 13.68 1.51
N GLY A 70 10.73 13.83 2.72
CA GLY A 70 11.06 12.71 3.60
C GLY A 70 9.83 11.90 4.01
N ASP A 71 8.74 12.57 4.40
CA ASP A 71 7.46 11.95 4.75
C ASP A 71 6.84 11.18 3.58
N PHE A 72 6.77 11.81 2.41
CA PHE A 72 6.29 11.15 1.19
C PHE A 72 7.13 9.92 0.83
N ASN A 73 8.46 10.02 0.94
CA ASN A 73 9.35 8.90 0.67
C ASN A 73 9.15 7.76 1.67
N LEU A 74 8.96 8.05 2.96
CA LEU A 74 8.66 7.04 3.97
C LEU A 74 7.37 6.27 3.64
N HIS A 75 6.31 6.99 3.28
CA HIS A 75 5.06 6.38 2.85
C HIS A 75 5.25 5.55 1.57
N SER A 76 5.96 6.06 0.58
CA SER A 76 6.27 5.34 -0.66
C SER A 76 7.03 4.04 -0.40
N LEU A 77 8.04 4.09 0.47
CA LEU A 77 8.81 2.91 0.90
C LEU A 77 7.93 1.91 1.66
N TYR A 78 7.07 2.38 2.56
CA TYR A 78 6.13 1.54 3.28
C TYR A 78 5.18 0.80 2.31
N PHE A 79 4.51 1.50 1.40
CA PHE A 79 3.62 0.87 0.41
C PHE A 79 4.38 -0.04 -0.58
N SER A 80 5.62 0.30 -0.92
CA SER A 80 6.48 -0.57 -1.73
C SER A 80 6.85 -1.85 -0.98
N SER A 81 7.09 -1.76 0.33
CA SER A 81 7.37 -2.93 1.15
C SER A 81 6.18 -3.88 1.28
N LEU A 82 4.94 -3.36 1.29
CA LEU A 82 3.72 -4.20 1.27
C LEU A 82 3.56 -4.99 -0.04
N LYS A 83 4.12 -4.48 -1.15
CA LYS A 83 4.13 -5.15 -2.45
C LYS A 83 5.25 -6.18 -2.57
N ALA A 84 6.37 -5.93 -1.90
CA ALA A 84 7.49 -6.86 -1.87
C ALA A 84 7.12 -8.08 -0.99
N VAL A 85 7.46 -9.29 -1.43
CA VAL A 85 7.32 -10.48 -0.58
C VAL A 85 8.63 -10.71 0.15
N ASN A 86 8.55 -10.81 1.47
CA ASN A 86 9.67 -11.19 2.31
C ASN A 86 10.18 -12.59 1.91
N PRO A 87 11.47 -12.76 1.56
CA PRO A 87 12.03 -14.06 1.15
C PRO A 87 11.86 -15.18 2.18
N GLU A 88 11.75 -14.84 3.46
CA GLU A 88 11.52 -15.82 4.53
C GLU A 88 10.05 -16.31 4.56
N ILE A 89 9.10 -15.52 4.05
CA ILE A 89 7.71 -15.97 3.88
C ILE A 89 7.58 -16.88 2.66
N ALA A 90 8.37 -16.66 1.61
CA ALA A 90 8.46 -17.59 0.48
C ALA A 90 9.00 -18.97 0.90
N LYS A 91 9.81 -19.03 1.97
CA LYS A 91 10.31 -20.26 2.59
C LYS A 91 9.46 -20.74 3.77
N TYR A 92 8.32 -20.12 4.04
CA TYR A 92 7.48 -20.49 5.16
C TYR A 92 7.04 -21.96 5.00
N PRO A 93 7.34 -22.85 5.96
CA PRO A 93 7.20 -24.31 5.78
C PRO A 93 5.81 -24.73 5.28
N ARG A 94 4.77 -24.02 5.72
CA ARG A 94 3.39 -24.34 5.36
C ARG A 94 3.08 -24.14 3.88
N ALA A 95 3.79 -23.29 3.15
CA ALA A 95 3.61 -23.15 1.71
C ALA A 95 4.01 -24.45 0.99
N ALA A 96 5.12 -25.06 1.40
CA ALA A 96 5.54 -26.37 0.89
C ALA A 96 4.57 -27.47 1.32
N ASP A 97 4.09 -27.45 2.58
CA ASP A 97 3.11 -28.43 3.06
C ASP A 97 1.79 -28.37 2.28
N ILE A 98 1.30 -27.17 1.92
CA ILE A 98 0.13 -27.01 1.05
C ILE A 98 0.37 -27.74 -0.28
N ILE A 99 1.48 -27.46 -0.96
CA ILE A 99 1.79 -28.08 -2.25
C ILE A 99 1.85 -29.61 -2.13
N SER A 100 2.46 -30.12 -1.05
CA SER A 100 2.51 -31.56 -0.78
C SER A 100 1.12 -32.16 -0.60
N ILE A 101 0.26 -31.53 0.22
CA ILE A 101 -1.12 -31.98 0.44
C ILE A 101 -1.91 -32.00 -0.88
N GLN A 102 -1.74 -30.99 -1.74
CA GLN A 102 -2.42 -30.94 -3.03
C GLN A 102 -1.98 -32.10 -3.96
N GLY A 103 -0.69 -32.48 -3.93
CA GLY A 103 -0.20 -33.68 -4.61
C GLY A 103 -0.77 -34.99 -4.06
N ASP A 104 -0.93 -35.09 -2.74
CA ASP A 104 -1.56 -36.24 -2.09
C ASP A 104 -3.04 -36.37 -2.44
N ILE A 105 -3.76 -35.24 -2.51
CA ILE A 105 -5.16 -35.20 -2.96
C ILE A 105 -5.28 -35.74 -4.38
N GLN A 106 -4.45 -35.27 -5.32
CA GLN A 106 -4.45 -35.75 -6.69
C GLN A 106 -4.23 -37.27 -6.76
N SER A 107 -3.28 -37.77 -5.97
CA SER A 107 -3.01 -39.21 -5.87
C SER A 107 -4.20 -40.02 -5.34
N ILE A 108 -4.97 -39.49 -4.39
CA ILE A 108 -6.20 -40.12 -3.89
C ILE A 108 -7.28 -40.14 -4.98
N ILE A 109 -7.48 -39.03 -5.69
CA ILE A 109 -8.46 -38.90 -6.77
C ILE A 109 -8.18 -39.96 -7.85
N ASP A 110 -6.94 -40.05 -8.33
CA ASP A 110 -6.56 -40.96 -9.41
C ASP A 110 -6.73 -42.43 -9.01
N LYS A 111 -6.29 -42.77 -7.79
CA LYS A 111 -6.48 -44.13 -7.24
C LYS A 111 -7.95 -44.49 -7.11
N SER A 112 -8.77 -43.58 -6.56
CA SER A 112 -10.20 -43.80 -6.37
C SER A 112 -10.96 -43.93 -7.69
N LYS A 113 -10.72 -43.03 -8.65
CA LYS A 113 -11.29 -43.12 -10.01
C LYS A 113 -10.90 -44.44 -10.68
N SER A 114 -9.64 -44.88 -10.56
CA SER A 114 -9.18 -46.16 -11.10
C SER A 114 -9.86 -47.37 -10.46
N GLN A 115 -9.97 -47.37 -9.12
CA GLN A 115 -10.63 -48.43 -8.37
C GLN A 115 -12.13 -48.53 -8.69
N ALA A 116 -12.83 -47.40 -8.77
CA ALA A 116 -14.24 -47.35 -9.14
C ALA A 116 -14.50 -47.90 -10.56
N ASN A 117 -13.63 -47.58 -11.52
CA ASN A 117 -13.72 -48.13 -12.88
C ASN A 117 -13.45 -49.65 -12.93
N ARG A 118 -12.45 -50.12 -12.18
CA ARG A 118 -12.04 -51.55 -12.18
C ARG A 118 -13.02 -52.45 -11.45
N SER A 119 -13.71 -51.95 -10.42
CA SER A 119 -14.63 -52.76 -9.62
C SER A 119 -15.85 -53.23 -10.40
N LYS A 120 -16.22 -52.54 -11.50
CA LYS A 120 -17.47 -52.73 -12.26
C LYS A 120 -18.74 -52.69 -11.37
N ALA A 121 -18.62 -52.16 -10.16
CA ALA A 121 -19.71 -52.05 -9.20
C ALA A 121 -20.63 -50.86 -9.52
N PHE A 122 -20.14 -49.90 -10.30
CA PHE A 122 -20.83 -48.65 -10.60
C PHE A 122 -21.32 -48.64 -12.05
N SER A 123 -22.52 -48.10 -12.25
CA SER A 123 -23.05 -47.77 -13.57
C SER A 123 -22.31 -46.57 -14.17
N THR A 124 -22.46 -46.37 -15.48
CA THR A 124 -21.89 -45.21 -16.19
C THR A 124 -22.34 -43.88 -15.59
N ALA A 125 -23.61 -43.78 -15.18
CA ALA A 125 -24.15 -42.57 -14.56
C ALA A 125 -23.52 -42.30 -13.19
N GLU A 126 -23.29 -43.35 -12.38
CA GLU A 126 -22.62 -43.23 -11.08
C GLU A 126 -21.14 -42.85 -11.23
N LEU A 127 -20.44 -43.42 -12.21
CA LEU A 127 -19.05 -43.05 -12.52
C LEU A 127 -18.95 -41.58 -12.97
N HIS A 128 -19.91 -41.10 -13.76
CA HIS A 128 -19.99 -39.69 -14.14
C HIS A 128 -20.23 -38.78 -12.91
N TYR A 129 -21.11 -39.19 -12.00
CA TYR A 129 -21.33 -38.45 -10.75
C TYR A 129 -20.05 -38.40 -9.90
N ILE A 130 -19.38 -39.54 -9.70
CA ILE A 130 -18.10 -39.61 -8.97
C ILE A 130 -17.06 -38.67 -9.61
N ALA A 131 -16.95 -38.67 -10.93
CA ALA A 131 -16.06 -37.76 -11.65
C ALA A 131 -16.40 -36.29 -11.35
N SER A 132 -17.67 -35.90 -11.42
CA SER A 132 -18.10 -34.53 -11.15
C SER A 132 -17.77 -34.04 -9.73
N VAL A 133 -17.87 -34.92 -8.72
CA VAL A 133 -17.50 -34.59 -7.33
C VAL A 133 -15.99 -34.33 -7.23
N TYR A 134 -15.18 -35.17 -7.88
CA TYR A 134 -13.74 -34.97 -7.90
C TYR A 134 -13.30 -33.74 -8.71
N ASP A 135 -14.00 -33.42 -9.81
CA ASP A 135 -13.70 -32.23 -10.61
C ASP A 135 -14.01 -30.95 -9.82
N ARG A 136 -15.08 -30.98 -9.00
CA ARG A 136 -15.36 -29.89 -8.05
C ARG A 136 -14.27 -29.74 -7.00
N LEU A 137 -13.82 -30.84 -6.39
CA LEU A 137 -12.70 -30.82 -5.44
C LEU A 137 -11.42 -30.29 -6.09
N GLN A 138 -11.12 -30.70 -7.32
CA GLN A 138 -9.95 -30.25 -8.06
C GLN A 138 -10.02 -28.75 -8.38
N THR A 139 -11.21 -28.22 -8.68
CA THR A 139 -11.42 -26.77 -8.83
C THR A 139 -11.10 -26.03 -7.53
N ASP A 140 -11.53 -26.56 -6.38
CA ASP A 140 -11.23 -25.94 -5.08
C ASP A 140 -9.72 -26.00 -4.77
N CYS A 141 -9.05 -27.10 -5.09
CA CYS A 141 -7.59 -27.25 -4.97
C CYS A 141 -6.84 -26.23 -5.84
N GLN A 142 -7.28 -26.03 -7.09
CA GLN A 142 -6.72 -25.03 -7.99
C GLN A 142 -6.90 -23.60 -7.46
N SER A 143 -8.07 -23.29 -6.89
CA SER A 143 -8.31 -22.00 -6.25
C SER A 143 -7.37 -21.78 -5.07
N THR A 144 -7.17 -22.79 -4.21
CA THR A 144 -6.24 -22.71 -3.08
C THR A 144 -4.79 -22.49 -3.53
N LEU A 145 -4.36 -23.15 -4.60
CA LEU A 145 -3.03 -22.95 -5.18
C LEU A 145 -2.88 -21.57 -5.83
N GLY A 146 -3.91 -21.08 -6.53
CA GLY A 146 -3.92 -19.73 -7.11
C GLY A 146 -3.86 -18.64 -6.03
N ASP A 147 -4.58 -18.83 -4.92
CA ASP A 147 -4.51 -17.94 -3.77
C ASP A 147 -3.12 -17.98 -3.11
N LEU A 148 -2.51 -19.18 -2.98
CA LEU A 148 -1.16 -19.32 -2.46
C LEU A 148 -0.13 -18.60 -3.35
N ASP A 149 -0.24 -18.74 -4.68
CA ASP A 149 0.60 -18.04 -5.64
C ASP A 149 0.46 -16.51 -5.49
N ALA A 150 -0.78 -16.01 -5.42
CA ALA A 150 -1.02 -14.59 -5.25
C ALA A 150 -0.48 -14.05 -3.91
N VAL A 151 -0.51 -14.85 -2.84
CA VAL A 151 0.00 -14.49 -1.51
C VAL A 151 1.52 -14.66 -1.38
N THR A 152 2.17 -15.42 -2.27
CA THR A 152 3.63 -15.61 -2.27
C THR A 152 4.35 -14.82 -3.37
N THR A 153 3.60 -14.26 -4.32
CA THR A 153 4.14 -13.46 -5.44
C THR A 153 4.09 -11.95 -5.15
N PRO A 154 5.23 -11.23 -5.31
CA PRO A 154 5.27 -9.77 -5.20
C PRO A 154 4.31 -9.04 -6.13
N GLY A 155 3.73 -7.95 -5.65
CA GLY A 155 2.88 -7.05 -6.44
C GLY A 155 1.46 -7.55 -6.73
N LYS A 156 1.10 -8.77 -6.31
CA LYS A 156 -0.28 -9.30 -6.43
C LYS A 156 -1.21 -8.81 -5.32
N PHE A 157 -0.67 -8.61 -4.12
CA PHE A 157 -1.37 -8.03 -2.98
C PHE A 157 -0.50 -6.99 -2.26
N GLU A 158 -1.14 -5.92 -1.80
CA GLU A 158 -0.59 -4.99 -0.81
C GLU A 158 -1.03 -5.48 0.57
N MET A 159 -0.20 -6.30 1.23
CA MET A 159 -0.52 -6.89 2.54
C MET A 159 0.69 -6.87 3.46
N LYS A 160 0.46 -6.72 4.76
CA LYS A 160 1.51 -6.82 5.77
C LYS A 160 1.98 -8.27 5.89
N ASP A 161 3.21 -8.45 6.37
CA ASP A 161 3.81 -9.78 6.55
C ASP A 161 2.99 -10.68 7.49
N ASP A 162 2.41 -10.13 8.56
CA ASP A 162 1.55 -10.86 9.49
C ASP A 162 0.21 -11.28 8.86
N GLU A 163 -0.38 -10.41 8.03
CA GLU A 163 -1.56 -10.71 7.22
C GLU A 163 -1.28 -11.82 6.22
N ARG A 164 -0.11 -11.76 5.57
CA ARG A 164 0.36 -12.79 4.62
C ARG A 164 0.50 -14.15 5.30
N ILE A 165 1.14 -14.20 6.47
CA ILE A 165 1.27 -15.44 7.27
C ILE A 165 -0.10 -15.98 7.69
N ARG A 166 -1.01 -15.11 8.17
CA ARG A 166 -2.39 -15.52 8.51
C ARG A 166 -3.12 -16.12 7.31
N ARG A 167 -2.99 -15.51 6.13
CA ARG A 167 -3.61 -16.01 4.90
C ARG A 167 -3.04 -17.38 4.50
N ILE A 168 -1.73 -17.58 4.58
CA ILE A 168 -1.11 -18.89 4.31
C ILE A 168 -1.59 -19.94 5.32
N ASN A 169 -1.70 -19.60 6.61
CA ASN A 169 -2.24 -20.51 7.62
C ASN A 169 -3.68 -20.93 7.32
N GLN A 170 -4.51 -20.01 6.81
CA GLN A 170 -5.86 -20.31 6.38
C GLN A 170 -5.87 -21.26 5.17
N LEU A 171 -5.07 -20.98 4.14
CA LEU A 171 -4.94 -21.86 2.96
C LEU A 171 -4.46 -23.26 3.32
N TYR A 172 -3.60 -23.38 4.34
CA TYR A 172 -3.18 -24.65 4.89
C TYR A 172 -4.34 -25.40 5.59
N ALA A 173 -5.18 -24.70 6.35
CA ALA A 173 -6.38 -25.29 6.94
C ALA A 173 -7.38 -25.75 5.87
N ASP A 174 -7.57 -24.96 4.82
CA ASP A 174 -8.42 -25.28 3.68
C ASP A 174 -7.90 -26.54 2.95
N SER A 175 -6.59 -26.61 2.70
CA SER A 175 -5.93 -27.78 2.09
C SER A 175 -6.12 -29.05 2.91
N GLN A 176 -5.97 -28.97 4.24
CA GLN A 176 -6.25 -30.11 5.11
C GLN A 176 -7.71 -30.56 5.06
N SER A 177 -8.65 -29.61 4.91
CA SER A 177 -10.07 -29.94 4.76
C SER A 177 -10.36 -30.66 3.45
N GLN A 178 -9.79 -30.17 2.35
CA GLN A 178 -9.86 -30.80 1.03
C GLN A 178 -9.28 -32.23 1.06
N TYR A 179 -8.15 -32.43 1.75
CA TYR A 179 -7.55 -33.75 1.92
C TYR A 179 -8.42 -34.72 2.71
N ARG A 180 -9.01 -34.27 3.83
CA ARG A 180 -9.96 -35.07 4.61
C ARG A 180 -11.16 -35.48 3.74
N PHE A 181 -11.75 -34.52 3.02
CA PHE A 181 -12.84 -34.81 2.10
C PHE A 181 -12.45 -35.84 1.04
N ALA A 182 -11.27 -35.71 0.41
CA ALA A 182 -10.79 -36.65 -0.60
C ALA A 182 -10.71 -38.08 -0.03
N LYS A 183 -10.15 -38.22 1.18
CA LYS A 183 -10.07 -39.49 1.90
C LYS A 183 -11.44 -40.05 2.23
N ASP A 184 -12.30 -39.27 2.87
CA ASP A 184 -13.61 -39.72 3.34
C ASP A 184 -14.51 -40.14 2.17
N PHE A 185 -14.51 -39.37 1.09
CA PHE A 185 -15.25 -39.70 -0.12
C PHE A 185 -14.69 -40.97 -0.78
N SER A 186 -13.35 -41.09 -0.95
CA SER A 186 -12.74 -42.30 -1.52
C SER A 186 -13.00 -43.56 -0.67
N GLY A 187 -12.99 -43.44 0.65
CA GLY A 187 -13.33 -44.51 1.58
C GLY A 187 -14.79 -44.94 1.44
N SER A 188 -15.70 -43.97 1.36
CA SER A 188 -17.13 -44.22 1.16
C SER A 188 -17.41 -44.95 -0.16
N LEU A 189 -16.72 -44.55 -1.24
CA LEU A 189 -16.82 -45.25 -2.53
C LEU A 189 -16.31 -46.69 -2.47
N SER A 190 -15.22 -46.92 -1.72
CA SER A 190 -14.67 -48.26 -1.54
C SER A 190 -15.64 -49.19 -0.80
N VAL A 191 -16.29 -48.68 0.26
CA VAL A 191 -17.32 -49.42 1.01
C VAL A 191 -18.55 -49.70 0.14
N LEU A 192 -19.01 -48.71 -0.62
CA LEU A 192 -20.14 -48.87 -1.53
C LEU A 192 -19.87 -49.88 -2.64
N ALA A 193 -18.66 -49.87 -3.21
CA ALA A 193 -18.25 -50.84 -4.22
C ALA A 193 -18.28 -52.27 -3.66
N LEU A 194 -17.82 -52.46 -2.41
CA LEU A 194 -17.86 -53.76 -1.75
C LEU A 194 -19.30 -54.24 -1.51
N HIS A 195 -20.18 -53.36 -1.03
CA HIS A 195 -21.59 -53.69 -0.82
C HIS A 195 -22.25 -54.16 -2.12
N LYS A 196 -22.09 -53.39 -3.21
CA LYS A 196 -22.65 -53.75 -4.53
C LYS A 196 -22.07 -55.04 -5.09
N ALA A 197 -20.78 -55.29 -4.89
CA ALA A 197 -20.14 -56.52 -5.33
C ALA A 197 -20.70 -57.75 -4.59
N ASN A 198 -21.00 -57.63 -3.29
CA ASN A 198 -21.64 -58.69 -2.53
C ASN A 198 -23.09 -58.92 -2.98
N GLU A 199 -23.86 -57.85 -3.19
CA GLU A 199 -25.24 -57.94 -3.70
C GLU A 199 -25.31 -58.64 -5.06
N GLN A 200 -24.38 -58.36 -5.97
CA GLN A 200 -24.29 -59.08 -7.26
C GLN A 200 -24.00 -60.57 -7.09
N LYS A 201 -23.13 -60.95 -6.13
CA LYS A 201 -22.84 -62.36 -5.83
C LYS A 201 -24.05 -63.07 -5.22
N ASP A 202 -24.77 -62.40 -4.32
CA ASP A 202 -25.95 -62.95 -3.67
C ASP A 202 -27.07 -63.19 -4.70
N LEU A 203 -27.30 -62.23 -5.60
CA LEU A 203 -28.24 -62.38 -6.71
C LEU A 203 -27.87 -63.54 -7.63
N GLY A 204 -26.59 -63.70 -7.98
CA GLY A 204 -26.11 -64.84 -8.77
C GLY A 204 -26.30 -66.18 -8.06
N THR A 205 -26.11 -66.21 -6.75
CA THR A 205 -26.32 -67.40 -5.92
C THR A 205 -27.80 -67.78 -5.87
N ILE A 206 -28.70 -66.81 -5.64
CA ILE A 206 -30.15 -67.01 -5.68
C ILE A 206 -30.60 -67.52 -7.05
N GLN A 207 -30.15 -66.89 -8.14
CA GLN A 207 -30.50 -67.36 -9.50
C GLN A 207 -30.05 -68.79 -9.76
N THR A 208 -28.88 -69.20 -9.24
CA THR A 208 -28.38 -70.57 -9.39
C THR A 208 -29.17 -71.57 -8.54
N LEU A 209 -29.61 -71.16 -7.34
CA LEU A 209 -30.39 -72.00 -6.43
C LEU A 209 -31.85 -72.18 -6.89
N TYR A 210 -32.47 -71.13 -7.43
CA TYR A 210 -33.89 -71.13 -7.85
C TYR A 210 -34.10 -71.36 -9.36
N GLY A 211 -33.07 -71.17 -10.19
CA GLY A 211 -33.12 -71.37 -11.65
C GLY A 211 -32.83 -72.80 -12.13
N LYS A 212 -32.65 -73.75 -11.21
CA LYS A 212 -32.67 -75.20 -11.49
C LYS A 212 -34.02 -75.80 -11.06
N GLN A 213 -35.08 -75.45 -11.81
CA GLN A 213 -36.30 -76.24 -11.94
C GLN A 213 -36.69 -76.27 -13.41
#